data_AF-A0A438ALJ0-F1
#
_entry.id   AF-A0A438ALJ0-F1
#
_cell.length_a   1.000
_cell.length_b   1.000
_cell.length_c   1.000
_cell.angle_alpha   90.00
_cell.angle_beta   90.00
_cell.angle_gamma   90.00
#
_symmetry.space_group_name_H-M   'P 1'
#
loop_
_entity.id
_entity.type
_entity.pdbx_description
1 polymer ?
#
loop_
_entity_poly.entity_id
_entity_poly.type
_entity_poly.pdbx_seq_one_letter_code
_entity_poly.pdbx_strand_id
1 'polypeptide(L)'
;MLSAANRDAPMMPSMLEELEDQREAVAARLKRVREVLALEKKEFAERAGMGMQTYGPFENGTRDLSLQSAKKLRKTYGLTLEFLYFGKIDDLPTRISRAL
;
A
#
# COMPACT_ATOMS: atom_id res chain seq x y z
N MET A 1 -26.48 -18.99 -9.63
CA MET A 1 -25.33 -19.44 -8.82
C MET A 1 -24.20 -19.79 -9.77
N LEU A 2 -23.21 -18.90 -9.96
CA LEU A 2 -21.98 -19.25 -10.67
C LEU A 2 -20.77 -18.91 -9.78
N SER A 3 -20.10 -20.01 -9.42
CA SER A 3 -18.67 -20.22 -9.20
C SER A 3 -17.86 -19.16 -8.48
N ALA A 4 -17.57 -19.44 -7.21
CA ALA A 4 -16.40 -18.97 -6.50
C ALA A 4 -15.14 -19.56 -7.15
N ALA A 5 -14.71 -18.97 -8.27
CA ALA A 5 -13.44 -19.31 -8.87
C ALA A 5 -12.34 -18.44 -8.26
N ASN A 6 -11.50 -19.11 -7.46
CA ASN A 6 -10.09 -18.82 -7.28
C ASN A 6 -9.71 -17.59 -6.40
N ARG A 7 -9.66 -17.80 -5.07
CA ARG A 7 -9.10 -16.84 -4.10
C ARG A 7 -7.68 -17.16 -3.63
N ASP A 8 -7.02 -18.16 -4.24
CA ASP A 8 -5.72 -18.68 -3.77
C ASP A 8 -4.62 -18.69 -4.85
N ALA A 9 -4.72 -17.86 -5.89
CA ALA A 9 -3.58 -17.65 -6.78
C ALA A 9 -2.49 -16.86 -6.05
N PRO A 10 -1.22 -17.31 -6.01
CA PRO A 10 -0.13 -16.51 -5.45
C PRO A 10 0.00 -15.23 -6.28
N MET A 11 -0.26 -14.08 -5.65
CA MET A 11 -0.15 -12.76 -6.28
C MET A 11 1.31 -12.52 -6.67
N MET A 12 1.59 -12.69 -7.96
CA MET A 12 2.93 -12.59 -8.53
C MET A 12 3.46 -11.15 -8.42
N PRO A 13 4.78 -10.94 -8.23
CA PRO A 13 5.39 -9.62 -8.05
C PRO A 13 5.07 -8.58 -9.14
N SER A 14 4.73 -9.00 -10.38
CA SER A 14 4.42 -8.09 -11.48
C SER A 14 3.02 -7.45 -11.41
N MET A 15 2.08 -7.98 -10.61
CA MET A 15 0.73 -7.41 -10.49
C MET A 15 0.64 -6.19 -9.55
N LEU A 16 1.69 -5.89 -8.78
CA LEU A 16 1.67 -4.75 -7.85
C LEU A 16 1.81 -3.39 -8.57
N GLU A 17 2.31 -3.40 -9.80
CA GLU A 17 2.47 -2.22 -10.66
C GLU A 17 1.31 -2.07 -11.67
N GLU A 18 0.73 -3.16 -12.17
CA GLU A 18 -0.25 -3.13 -13.28
C GLU A 18 -1.66 -2.67 -12.88
N LEU A 19 -2.01 -2.72 -11.60
CA LEU A 19 -3.35 -2.42 -11.11
C LEU A 19 -3.50 -1.01 -10.52
N GLU A 20 -2.49 -0.14 -10.64
CA GLU A 20 -2.52 1.26 -10.23
C GLU A 20 -3.10 1.43 -8.80
N ASP A 21 -4.15 2.26 -8.64
CA ASP A 21 -4.82 2.58 -7.37
C ASP A 21 -5.98 1.67 -6.99
N GLN A 22 -6.12 0.52 -7.66
CA GLN A 22 -7.07 -0.50 -7.24
C GLN A 22 -6.79 -0.92 -5.79
N ARG A 23 -7.87 -1.06 -5.03
CA ARG A 23 -7.83 -1.31 -3.58
C ARG A 23 -7.00 -2.53 -3.23
N GLU A 24 -7.15 -3.62 -3.98
CA GLU A 24 -6.45 -4.88 -3.78
C GLU A 24 -4.93 -4.71 -4.00
N ALA A 25 -4.54 -3.88 -4.97
CA ALA A 25 -3.14 -3.56 -5.25
C ALA A 25 -2.53 -2.73 -4.11
N VAL A 26 -3.24 -1.69 -3.65
CA VAL A 26 -2.85 -0.88 -2.49
C VAL A 26 -2.69 -1.77 -1.25
N ALA A 27 -3.67 -2.63 -0.98
CA ALA A 27 -3.65 -3.57 0.13
C ALA A 27 -2.44 -4.51 0.09
N ALA A 28 -2.15 -5.06 -1.10
CA ALA A 28 -1.00 -5.95 -1.31
C ALA A 28 0.34 -5.22 -1.11
N ARG A 29 0.47 -3.97 -1.58
CA ARG A 29 1.67 -3.14 -1.33
C ARG A 29 1.86 -2.86 0.16
N LEU A 30 0.80 -2.50 0.89
CA LEU A 30 0.86 -2.30 2.34
C LEU A 30 1.34 -3.56 3.08
N LYS A 31 0.75 -4.71 2.73
CA LYS A 31 1.15 -6.01 3.26
C LYS A 31 2.63 -6.30 2.99
N ARG A 32 3.06 -6.10 1.74
CA ARG A 32 4.43 -6.38 1.30
C ARG A 32 5.44 -5.54 2.06
N VAL A 33 5.21 -4.23 2.21
CA VAL A 33 6.09 -3.34 2.99
C VAL A 33 6.21 -3.82 4.42
N ARG A 34 5.08 -4.10 5.08
CA ARG A 34 5.07 -4.59 6.46
C ARG A 34 5.89 -5.87 6.62
N GLU A 35 5.72 -6.81 5.70
CA GLU A 35 6.46 -8.08 5.69
C GLU A 35 7.96 -7.90 5.46
N VAL A 36 8.36 -7.00 4.55
CA VAL A 36 9.78 -6.64 4.32
C VAL A 36 10.41 -6.07 5.59
N LEU A 37 9.65 -5.28 6.36
CA LEU A 37 10.10 -4.74 7.64
C LEU A 37 10.03 -5.74 8.80
N ALA A 38 9.53 -6.97 8.55
CA ALA A 38 9.33 -8.01 9.55
C ALA A 38 8.47 -7.56 10.75
N LEU A 39 7.42 -6.77 10.50
CA LEU A 39 6.54 -6.24 11.54
C LEU A 39 5.17 -6.93 11.57
N GLU A 40 4.63 -7.10 12.77
CA GLU A 40 3.24 -7.49 12.96
C GLU A 40 2.29 -6.34 12.60
N LYS A 41 1.04 -6.65 12.21
CA LYS A 41 0.04 -5.63 11.81
C LYS A 41 -0.16 -4.55 12.88
N LYS A 42 -0.20 -4.97 14.15
CA LYS A 42 -0.38 -4.06 15.29
C LYS A 42 0.79 -3.10 15.40
N GLU A 43 2.00 -3.62 15.43
CA GLU A 43 3.22 -2.82 15.56
C GLU A 43 3.41 -1.86 14.38
N PHE A 44 3.17 -2.33 13.15
CA PHE A 44 3.25 -1.51 11.95
C PHE A 44 2.29 -0.31 12.00
N ALA A 45 1.06 -0.53 12.47
CA ALA A 45 0.07 0.53 12.64
C ALA A 45 0.46 1.51 13.75
N GLU A 46 0.87 1.00 14.91
CA GLU A 46 1.21 1.81 16.09
C GLU A 46 2.41 2.72 15.83
N ARG A 47 3.47 2.21 15.18
CA ARG A 47 4.62 3.02 14.73
C ARG A 47 4.22 4.16 13.78
N ALA A 48 3.15 3.97 13.00
CA ALA A 48 2.58 5.00 12.13
C ALA A 48 1.57 5.92 12.85
N GLY A 49 1.38 5.80 14.16
CA GLY A 49 0.40 6.59 14.91
C GLY A 49 -1.04 6.24 14.55
N MET A 50 -1.32 4.97 14.28
CA MET A 50 -2.64 4.42 13.96
C MET A 50 -2.96 3.20 14.83
N GLY A 51 -4.25 2.96 15.09
CA GLY A 51 -4.67 1.70 15.71
C GLY A 51 -4.72 0.55 14.70
N MET A 52 -4.49 -0.68 15.16
CA MET A 52 -4.62 -1.89 14.34
C MET A 52 -5.99 -1.99 13.65
N GLN A 53 -7.07 -1.60 14.32
CA GLN A 53 -8.43 -1.58 13.73
C GLN A 53 -8.58 -0.58 12.58
N THR A 54 -7.75 0.47 12.56
CA THR A 54 -7.71 1.41 11.43
C THR A 54 -6.92 0.82 10.26
N TYR A 55 -5.75 0.24 10.54
CA TYR A 55 -4.85 -0.29 9.52
C TYR A 55 -5.35 -1.58 8.87
N GLY A 56 -5.89 -2.51 9.66
CA GLY A 56 -6.31 -3.84 9.21
C GLY A 56 -7.21 -3.84 7.96
N PRO A 57 -8.28 -3.02 7.91
CA PRO A 57 -9.13 -2.92 6.71
C PRO A 57 -8.40 -2.46 5.45
N PHE A 58 -7.35 -1.66 5.57
CA PHE A 58 -6.54 -1.23 4.42
C PHE A 58 -5.72 -2.39 3.87
N GLU A 59 -4.98 -3.10 4.74
CA GLU A 59 -4.17 -4.25 4.31
C GLU A 59 -5.03 -5.45 3.85
N ASN A 60 -6.25 -5.57 4.38
CA ASN A 60 -7.18 -6.63 3.98
C ASN A 60 -7.95 -6.29 2.69
N GLY A 61 -7.79 -5.09 2.12
CA GLY A 61 -8.52 -4.66 0.93
C GLY A 61 -10.03 -4.48 1.16
N THR A 62 -10.48 -4.32 2.40
CA THR A 62 -11.90 -4.07 2.71
C THR A 62 -12.24 -2.58 2.81
N ARG A 63 -11.21 -1.72 2.83
CA ARG A 63 -11.35 -0.27 2.82
C ARG A 63 -10.20 0.39 2.05
N ASP A 64 -10.51 1.42 1.28
CA ASP A 64 -9.50 2.23 0.59
C ASP A 64 -8.56 2.94 1.58
N LEU A 65 -7.28 3.04 1.23
CA LEU A 65 -6.29 3.75 2.04
C LEU A 65 -6.60 5.26 2.01
N SER A 66 -7.00 5.81 3.15
CA SER A 66 -7.25 7.24 3.25
C SER A 66 -5.95 8.05 3.14
N LEU A 67 -6.03 9.24 2.54
CA LEU A 67 -4.89 10.13 2.40
C LEU A 67 -4.23 10.47 3.75
N GLN A 68 -5.02 10.58 4.82
CA GLN A 68 -4.49 10.84 6.16
C GLN A 68 -3.63 9.68 6.66
N SER A 69 -4.07 8.44 6.46
CA SER A 69 -3.30 7.24 6.80
C SER A 69 -2.07 7.10 5.90
N ALA A 70 -2.18 7.39 4.61
CA ALA A 70 -1.05 7.38 3.68
C ALA A 70 0.04 8.40 4.10
N LYS A 71 -0.35 9.61 4.50
CA LYS A 71 0.58 10.63 5.03
C LYS A 71 1.31 10.15 6.29
N LYS A 72 0.63 9.43 7.17
CA LYS A 72 1.24 8.83 8.36
C LYS A 72 2.28 7.77 7.98
N LEU A 73 1.92 6.86 7.08
CA LEU A 73 2.83 5.82 6.56
C LEU A 73 4.05 6.43 5.87
N ARG A 74 3.85 7.47 5.04
CA ARG A 74 4.94 8.24 4.43
C ARG A 74 5.89 8.81 5.47
N LYS A 75 5.35 9.46 6.51
CA LYS A 75 6.16 10.09 7.57
C LYS A 75 6.97 9.06 8.35
N THR A 76 6.40 7.90 8.65
CA THR A 76 7.04 6.87 9.48
C THR A 76 8.04 6.00 8.72
N TYR A 77 7.71 5.63 7.48
CA TYR A 77 8.47 4.61 6.72
C TYR A 77 9.13 5.15 5.45
N GLY A 78 8.98 6.44 5.14
CA GLY A 78 9.55 7.05 3.92
C GLY A 78 8.84 6.66 2.63
N LEU A 79 7.67 6.03 2.71
CA LEU A 79 6.91 5.56 1.54
C LEU A 79 6.29 6.74 0.79
N THR A 80 6.61 6.94 -0.48
CA THR A 80 5.99 8.00 -1.29
C THR A 80 4.50 7.71 -1.48
N LEU A 81 3.70 8.76 -1.67
CA LEU A 81 2.27 8.59 -1.99
C LEU A 81 2.11 7.89 -3.34
N GLU A 82 2.99 8.20 -4.30
CA GLU A 82 3.05 7.52 -5.61
C GLU A 82 3.25 6.02 -5.46
N PHE A 83 4.17 5.57 -4.61
CA PHE A 83 4.34 4.15 -4.36
C PHE A 83 3.11 3.53 -3.67
N LEU A 84 2.58 4.17 -2.63
CA LEU A 84 1.44 3.63 -1.89
C LEU A 84 0.21 3.45 -2.79
N TYR A 85 -0.10 4.45 -3.61
CA TYR A 85 -1.29 4.46 -4.46
C TYR A 85 -1.07 3.81 -5.82
N PHE A 86 0.10 3.95 -6.45
CA PHE A 86 0.32 3.53 -7.85
C PHE A 86 1.46 2.52 -8.03
N GLY A 87 2.14 2.13 -6.95
CA GLY A 87 3.29 1.21 -7.04
C GLY A 87 4.54 1.80 -7.68
N LYS A 88 4.54 3.09 -8.05
CA LYS A 88 5.66 3.74 -8.72
C LYS A 88 6.78 4.06 -7.74
N ILE A 89 7.98 3.59 -8.07
CA ILE A 89 9.20 3.81 -7.27
C ILE A 89 9.99 5.02 -7.82
N ASP A 90 9.81 5.33 -9.11
CA ASP A 90 10.52 6.42 -9.80
C ASP A 90 9.80 7.78 -9.68
N ASP A 91 10.60 8.84 -9.71
CA ASP A 91 10.23 10.19 -9.29
C ASP A 91 9.81 11.14 -10.43
N LEU A 92 9.40 12.36 -10.04
CA LEU A 92 8.94 13.45 -10.91
C LEU A 92 9.86 13.70 -12.14
N PRO A 93 9.31 13.92 -13.36
CA PRO A 93 10.11 14.19 -14.54
C PRO A 93 11.11 15.33 -14.35
N THR A 94 12.37 15.10 -14.72
CA THR A 94 13.51 16.00 -14.45
C THR A 94 13.27 17.45 -14.86
N ARG A 95 12.55 17.69 -15.97
CA ARG A 95 12.23 19.05 -16.44
C ARG A 95 11.36 19.84 -15.46
N ILE A 96 10.44 19.17 -14.76
CA ILE A 96 9.54 19.79 -13.79
C ILE A 96 10.29 19.98 -12.48
N SER A 97 11.06 18.98 -12.05
CA SER A 97 11.88 19.08 -10.83
C SER A 97 12.89 20.24 -10.86
N ARG A 98 13.39 20.64 -12.03
CA ARG A 98 14.31 21.79 -12.18
C ARG A 98 13.60 23.15 -12.19
N ALA A 99 12.28 23.17 -12.31
CA ALA A 99 11.47 24.39 -12.43
C ALA A 99 10.70 24.74 -11.13
N LEU A 100 10.82 23.92 -10.09
CA LEU A 100 10.25 24.11 -8.75
C LEU A 100 11.37 24.28 -7.73
#